data_AF-W2PV52-F1
#
_entry.id   AF-W2PV52-F1
#
_cell.length_a   1.000
_cell.length_b   1.000
_cell.length_c   1.000
_cell.angle_alpha   90.00
_cell.angle_beta   90.00
_cell.angle_gamma   90.00
#
_symmetry.space_group_name_H-M   'P 1'
#
loop_
_entity.id
_entity.type
_entity.pdbx_description
1 polymer ?
#
loop_
_entity_poly.entity_id
_entity_poly.type
_entity_poly.pdbx_seq_one_letter_code
_entity_poly.pdbx_strand_id
1 'polypeptide(L)'
;MLLYTVIFYWMVGFSGFGTAVLYWINTSLMVLLQTYMGQLLIYATSSIDVAALVGVMVYSITILFYGFNPPASNIPAGYQWLYTITPQRYSVAILAALVFSKCDELPTYDTTTQQYMNVGDDLGCQPLTNPPTNIDHITIKEYVESTFEYKHNEIWRNFGIVLLFIVILRLMALLSLRFINHQKK
;
A
#
# COMPACT_ATOMS: atom_id res chain seq x y z
N MET A 1 0.54 10.32 -12.74
CA MET A 1 1.46 9.41 -12.02
C MET A 1 2.65 8.97 -12.86
N LEU A 2 2.54 8.82 -14.18
CA LEU A 2 3.69 8.45 -15.03
C LEU A 2 4.92 9.35 -14.83
N LEU A 3 4.76 10.67 -14.94
CA LEU A 3 5.86 11.63 -14.74
C LEU A 3 6.49 11.51 -13.35
N TYR A 4 5.66 11.35 -12.31
CA TYR A 4 6.14 11.13 -10.95
C TYR A 4 6.96 9.85 -10.84
N THR A 5 6.47 8.72 -11.37
CA THR A 5 7.19 7.44 -11.31
C THR A 5 8.50 7.49 -12.09
N VAL A 6 8.52 8.08 -13.28
CA VAL A 6 9.75 8.19 -14.10
C VAL A 6 10.85 9.00 -13.40
N ILE A 7 10.50 9.95 -12.53
CA ILE A 7 11.51 10.71 -11.78
C ILE A 7 11.83 9.99 -10.46
N PHE A 8 10.81 9.72 -9.65
CA PHE A 8 10.96 9.24 -8.28
C PHE A 8 11.57 7.84 -8.20
N TYR A 9 11.15 6.91 -9.07
CA TYR A 9 11.58 5.52 -9.01
C TYR A 9 13.10 5.37 -9.14
N TRP A 10 13.69 6.05 -10.13
CA TRP A 10 15.13 6.03 -10.35
C TRP A 10 15.90 6.90 -9.37
N MET A 11 15.33 8.04 -8.96
CA MET A 11 15.96 8.96 -7.99
C MET A 11 16.22 8.29 -6.64
N VAL A 12 15.32 7.39 -6.20
CA VAL A 12 15.46 6.64 -4.94
C VAL A 12 16.37 5.40 -5.10
N GLY A 13 16.77 5.07 -6.34
CA GLY A 13 17.66 3.94 -6.62
C GLY A 13 16.93 2.60 -6.78
N PHE A 14 15.63 2.59 -7.06
CA PHE A 14 14.92 1.35 -7.39
C PHE A 14 15.32 0.85 -8.79
N SER A 15 15.31 -0.47 -8.97
CA SER A 15 15.80 -1.13 -10.18
C SER A 15 14.75 -2.09 -10.78
N GLY A 16 14.84 -2.27 -12.10
CA GLY A 16 13.98 -3.19 -12.86
C GLY A 16 12.84 -2.48 -13.59
N PHE A 17 12.87 -2.55 -14.93
CA PHE A 17 11.85 -1.92 -15.76
C PHE A 17 10.43 -2.48 -15.53
N GLY A 18 10.31 -3.81 -15.40
CA GLY A 18 9.02 -4.45 -15.10
C GLY A 18 8.42 -3.98 -13.77
N THR A 19 9.26 -3.88 -12.74
CA THR A 19 8.88 -3.35 -11.42
C THR A 19 8.47 -1.88 -11.50
N ALA A 20 9.18 -1.05 -12.28
CA ALA A 20 8.83 0.35 -12.51
C ALA A 20 7.45 0.51 -13.18
N VAL A 21 7.13 -0.33 -14.16
CA VAL A 21 5.81 -0.34 -14.84
C VAL A 21 4.72 -0.75 -13.86
N LEU A 22 4.91 -1.81 -13.08
CA LEU A 22 3.94 -2.24 -12.07
C LEU A 22 3.76 -1.19 -10.96
N TYR A 23 4.84 -0.53 -10.54
CA TYR A 23 4.82 0.58 -9.59
C TYR A 23 3.99 1.75 -10.13
N TRP A 24 4.20 2.12 -11.40
CA TRP A 24 3.42 3.15 -12.07
C TRP A 24 1.92 2.80 -12.16
N ILE A 25 1.60 1.56 -12.56
CA ILE A 25 0.21 1.10 -12.64
C ILE A 25 -0.44 1.16 -11.26
N ASN A 26 0.20 0.62 -10.23
CA ASN A 26 -0.37 0.60 -8.88
C ASN A 26 -0.53 2.01 -8.29
N THR A 27 0.46 2.90 -8.44
CA THR A 27 0.32 4.30 -8.00
C THR A 27 -0.79 5.03 -8.77
N SER A 28 -0.98 4.73 -10.05
CA SER A 28 -2.10 5.27 -10.84
C SER A 28 -3.45 4.76 -10.33
N LEU A 29 -3.57 3.46 -10.02
CA LEU A 29 -4.78 2.87 -9.44
C LEU A 29 -5.07 3.41 -8.04
N MET A 30 -4.06 3.61 -7.21
CA MET A 30 -4.21 4.19 -5.87
C MET A 30 -4.80 5.61 -5.95
N VAL A 31 -4.33 6.43 -6.89
CA VAL A 31 -4.84 7.79 -7.08
C VAL A 31 -6.25 7.78 -7.67
N LEU A 32 -6.53 6.84 -8.58
CA LEU A 32 -7.89 6.65 -9.12
C LEU A 32 -8.88 6.24 -8.02
N LEU A 33 -8.49 5.31 -7.14
CA LEU A 33 -9.26 4.89 -5.98
C LEU A 33 -9.59 6.09 -5.07
N GLN A 34 -8.59 6.91 -4.73
CA GLN A 34 -8.79 8.12 -3.93
C GLN A 34 -9.70 9.14 -4.64
N THR A 35 -9.56 9.29 -5.94
CA THR A 35 -10.40 10.18 -6.75
C THR A 35 -11.87 9.72 -6.73
N TYR A 36 -12.13 8.43 -6.89
CA TYR A 36 -13.49 7.88 -6.87
C TYR A 36 -14.12 7.91 -5.48
N MET A 37 -13.32 7.74 -4.42
CA MET A 37 -13.78 7.97 -3.05
C MET A 37 -14.23 9.43 -2.87
N GLY A 38 -13.42 10.40 -3.32
CA GLY A 38 -13.78 11.81 -3.28
C GLY A 38 -15.05 12.13 -4.07
N GLN A 39 -15.18 11.59 -5.28
CA GLN A 39 -16.39 11.75 -6.11
C GLN A 39 -17.63 11.19 -5.41
N LEU A 40 -17.54 9.99 -4.82
CA LEU A 40 -18.64 9.40 -4.06
C LEU A 40 -19.09 10.32 -2.92
N LEU A 41 -18.16 10.87 -2.15
CA LEU A 41 -18.47 11.78 -1.05
C LEU A 41 -19.15 13.07 -1.53
N ILE A 42 -18.68 13.65 -2.62
CA ILE A 42 -19.30 14.85 -3.22
C ILE A 42 -20.73 14.54 -3.68
N TYR A 43 -20.99 13.38 -4.27
CA TYR A 43 -22.33 13.02 -4.75
C TYR A 43 -23.28 12.56 -3.64
N ALA A 44 -22.74 12.08 -2.51
CA ALA A 44 -23.53 11.59 -1.38
C ALA A 44 -23.87 12.68 -0.34
N THR A 45 -23.24 13.85 -0.43
CA THR A 45 -23.40 14.93 0.56
C THR A 45 -24.07 16.17 -0.03
N SER A 46 -24.69 16.97 0.84
CA SER A 46 -25.48 18.14 0.46
C SER A 46 -24.65 19.36 0.06
N SER A 47 -23.38 19.44 0.44
CA SER A 47 -22.46 20.54 0.15
C SER A 47 -21.02 20.04 0.03
N ILE A 48 -20.24 20.73 -0.79
CA ILE A 48 -18.81 20.46 -1.02
C ILE A 48 -18.00 20.62 0.27
N ASP A 49 -18.35 21.59 1.12
CA ASP A 49 -17.64 21.81 2.40
C ASP A 49 -17.82 20.62 3.35
N VAL A 50 -19.03 20.06 3.38
CA VAL A 50 -19.32 18.85 4.18
C VAL A 50 -18.59 17.64 3.60
N ALA A 51 -18.58 17.49 2.27
CA ALA A 51 -17.83 16.44 1.59
C ALA A 51 -16.34 16.49 1.95
N ALA A 52 -15.75 17.69 1.98
CA ALA A 52 -14.35 17.90 2.31
C ALA A 52 -14.04 17.51 3.77
N LEU A 53 -14.86 17.95 4.72
CA LEU A 53 -14.69 17.59 6.14
C LEU A 53 -14.80 16.08 6.37
N VAL A 54 -15.81 15.44 5.79
CA VAL A 54 -15.98 13.98 5.86
C VAL A 54 -14.81 13.27 5.17
N GLY A 55 -14.35 13.78 4.03
CA GLY A 55 -13.21 13.24 3.30
C GLY A 55 -11.93 13.26 4.12
N VAL A 56 -11.63 14.37 4.79
CA VAL A 56 -10.47 14.48 5.70
C VAL A 56 -10.62 13.49 6.85
N MET A 57 -11.79 13.39 7.47
CA MET A 57 -12.02 12.45 8.57
C MET A 57 -11.81 10.98 8.14
N VAL A 58 -12.39 10.57 7.01
CA VAL A 58 -12.22 9.22 6.46
C VAL A 58 -10.77 8.95 6.09
N TYR A 59 -10.09 9.93 5.50
CA TYR A 59 -8.67 9.82 5.18
C TYR A 59 -7.81 9.68 6.44
N SER A 60 -8.05 10.49 7.47
CA SER A 60 -7.36 10.41 8.76
C SER A 60 -7.56 9.09 9.50
N ILE A 61 -8.69 8.41 9.30
CA ILE A 61 -8.90 7.07 9.85
C ILE A 61 -8.16 6.04 9.00
N THR A 62 -8.34 6.06 7.68
CA THR A 62 -7.71 5.08 6.77
C THR A 62 -6.17 5.15 6.78
N ILE A 63 -5.60 6.34 6.96
CA ILE A 63 -4.16 6.60 7.15
C ILE A 63 -3.65 6.16 8.54
N LEU A 64 -4.44 5.50 9.37
CA LEU A 64 -3.95 4.79 10.56
C LEU A 64 -4.01 3.26 10.35
N PHE A 65 -4.83 2.80 9.41
CA PHE A 65 -5.15 1.37 9.23
C PHE A 65 -4.72 0.80 7.88
N TYR A 66 -3.82 1.45 7.17
CA TYR A 66 -3.05 0.90 6.05
C TYR A 66 -1.83 0.02 6.43
N GLY A 67 -1.49 -0.09 7.73
CA GLY A 67 -0.54 -1.08 8.25
C GLY A 67 0.95 -0.71 8.19
N PHE A 68 1.29 0.56 7.97
CA PHE A 68 2.66 1.07 8.09
C PHE A 68 2.93 1.66 9.48
N ASN A 69 2.09 2.59 9.94
CA ASN A 69 2.18 3.14 11.29
C ASN A 69 0.77 3.25 11.90
N PRO A 70 0.39 2.38 12.87
CA PRO A 70 1.17 1.25 13.38
C PRO A 70 1.42 0.16 12.32
N PRO A 71 2.49 -0.66 12.47
CA PRO A 71 2.70 -1.83 11.64
C PRO A 71 1.53 -2.80 11.72
N ALA A 72 1.22 -3.49 10.63
CA ALA A 72 0.11 -4.44 10.56
C ALA A 72 0.13 -5.47 11.70
N SER A 73 1.32 -5.96 12.08
CA SER A 73 1.51 -6.92 13.17
C SER A 73 1.06 -6.42 14.56
N ASN A 74 1.00 -5.10 14.73
CA ASN A 74 0.70 -4.44 16.01
C ASN A 74 -0.73 -3.89 16.07
N ILE A 75 -1.54 -4.11 15.03
CA ILE A 75 -2.95 -3.68 15.03
C ILE A 75 -3.74 -4.62 15.95
N PRO A 76 -4.42 -4.10 16.99
CA PRO A 76 -5.21 -4.96 17.88
C PRO A 76 -6.31 -5.71 17.13
N ALA A 77 -6.58 -6.96 17.52
CA ALA A 77 -7.56 -7.84 16.85
C ALA A 77 -8.94 -7.18 16.65
N GLY A 78 -9.39 -6.37 17.63
CA GLY A 78 -10.66 -5.64 17.54
C GLY A 78 -10.74 -4.60 16.42
N TYR A 79 -9.61 -4.09 15.93
CA TYR A 79 -9.53 -3.10 14.84
C TYR A 79 -9.01 -3.70 13.53
N GLN A 80 -8.76 -5.01 13.48
CA GLN A 80 -8.25 -5.68 12.28
C GLN A 80 -9.24 -5.64 11.10
N TRP A 81 -10.54 -5.47 11.38
CA TRP A 81 -11.54 -5.25 10.34
C TRP A 81 -11.33 -3.90 9.63
N LEU A 82 -10.96 -2.82 10.35
CA LEU A 82 -10.62 -1.52 9.76
C LEU A 82 -9.41 -1.65 8.84
N TYR A 83 -8.41 -2.41 9.30
CA TYR A 83 -7.26 -2.77 8.47
C TYR A 83 -7.72 -3.50 7.20
N THR A 84 -8.69 -4.40 7.27
CA THR A 84 -9.15 -5.18 6.10
C THR A 84 -9.97 -4.38 5.09
N ILE A 85 -10.83 -3.48 5.56
CA ILE A 85 -11.69 -2.67 4.67
C ILE A 85 -10.97 -1.47 4.05
N THR A 86 -9.82 -1.08 4.58
CA THR A 86 -9.07 0.09 4.10
C THR A 86 -8.44 -0.21 2.73
N PRO A 87 -8.95 0.33 1.62
CA PRO A 87 -8.50 -0.07 0.29
C PRO A 87 -7.07 0.41 -0.01
N GLN A 88 -6.63 1.52 0.59
CA GLN A 88 -5.29 2.08 0.43
C GLN A 88 -4.20 1.14 0.93
N ARG A 89 -4.51 0.27 1.90
CA ARG A 89 -3.55 -0.72 2.44
C ARG A 89 -2.98 -1.59 1.33
N TYR A 90 -3.85 -2.01 0.39
CA TYR A 90 -3.50 -3.01 -0.62
C TYR A 90 -2.55 -2.38 -1.65
N SER A 91 -2.78 -1.12 -2.01
CA SER A 91 -1.85 -0.37 -2.83
C SER A 91 -0.50 -0.17 -2.15
N VAL A 92 -0.46 0.21 -0.86
CA VAL A 92 0.80 0.36 -0.12
C VAL A 92 1.55 -0.97 -0.02
N ALA A 93 0.84 -2.06 0.29
CA ALA A 93 1.40 -3.41 0.34
C ALA A 93 2.02 -3.82 -1.01
N ILE A 94 1.37 -3.52 -2.14
CA ILE A 94 1.93 -3.77 -3.47
C ILE A 94 3.20 -2.96 -3.70
N LEU A 95 3.22 -1.66 -3.39
CA LEU A 95 4.41 -0.82 -3.60
C LEU A 95 5.59 -1.34 -2.77
N ALA A 96 5.35 -1.65 -1.50
CA ALA A 96 6.39 -2.17 -0.63
C ALA A 96 6.88 -3.55 -1.10
N ALA A 97 5.96 -4.46 -1.42
CA ALA A 97 6.31 -5.82 -1.82
C ALA A 97 7.04 -5.90 -3.17
N LEU A 98 6.73 -4.98 -4.11
CA LEU A 98 7.41 -4.89 -5.41
C LEU A 98 8.89 -4.52 -5.28
N VAL A 99 9.22 -3.69 -4.29
CA VAL A 99 10.57 -3.10 -4.14
C VAL A 99 11.38 -3.83 -3.07
N PHE A 100 10.77 -4.09 -1.91
CA PHE A 100 11.47 -4.55 -0.71
C PHE A 100 11.28 -6.03 -0.41
N SER A 101 10.30 -6.70 -1.03
CA SER A 101 10.06 -8.14 -0.81
C SER A 101 10.52 -9.02 -1.97
N LYS A 102 11.10 -8.42 -3.02
CA LYS A 102 11.71 -9.17 -4.12
C LYS A 102 13.08 -9.71 -3.69
N CYS A 103 13.17 -11.04 -3.62
CA CYS A 103 14.41 -11.76 -3.37
C CYS A 103 14.18 -13.23 -3.74
N ASP A 104 14.88 -13.71 -4.77
CA ASP A 104 14.73 -15.08 -5.29
C ASP A 104 15.39 -16.11 -4.37
N GLU A 105 16.60 -15.81 -3.88
CA GLU A 105 17.33 -16.60 -2.89
C GLU A 105 17.65 -15.73 -1.67
N LEU A 106 17.15 -16.11 -0.50
CA LEU A 106 17.46 -15.41 0.74
C LEU A 106 18.94 -15.63 1.12
N PRO A 107 19.67 -14.58 1.52
CA PRO A 107 21.02 -14.75 2.03
C PRO A 107 21.01 -15.53 3.34
N THR A 108 22.05 -16.32 3.57
CA THR A 108 22.20 -17.08 4.81
C THR A 108 23.20 -16.37 5.71
N TYR A 109 22.82 -16.14 6.97
CA TYR A 109 23.74 -15.63 7.96
C TYR A 109 24.65 -16.75 8.47
N ASP A 110 25.96 -16.60 8.28
CA ASP A 110 26.96 -17.51 8.82
C ASP A 110 27.44 -17.02 10.19
N THR A 111 27.16 -17.83 11.21
CA THR A 111 27.50 -17.53 12.60
C THR A 111 29.00 -17.62 12.87
N THR A 112 29.77 -18.29 12.02
CA THR A 112 31.23 -18.46 12.19
C THR A 112 32.01 -17.28 11.63
N THR A 113 31.60 -16.76 10.47
CA THR A 113 32.22 -15.60 9.82
C THR A 113 31.56 -14.27 10.21
N GLN A 114 30.43 -14.32 10.90
CA GLN A 114 29.57 -13.18 11.26
C GLN A 114 29.15 -12.34 10.05
N GLN A 115 28.96 -13.00 8.89
CA GLN A 115 28.66 -12.35 7.62
C GLN A 115 27.50 -13.05 6.90
N TYR A 116 26.77 -12.29 6.08
CA TYR A 116 25.76 -12.86 5.19
C TYR A 116 26.44 -13.39 3.93
N MET A 117 26.19 -14.67 3.63
CA MET A 117 26.62 -15.31 2.39
C MET A 117 25.48 -15.26 1.36
N ASN A 118 25.85 -15.21 0.07
CA ASN A 118 24.91 -15.21 -1.07
C ASN A 118 23.93 -14.02 -1.05
N VAL A 119 24.41 -12.82 -0.72
CA VAL A 119 23.60 -11.60 -0.79
C VAL A 119 23.33 -11.24 -2.24
N GLY A 120 22.07 -11.31 -2.66
CA GLY A 120 21.63 -10.88 -3.99
C GLY A 120 21.59 -9.36 -4.16
N ASP A 121 21.59 -8.90 -5.41
CA ASP A 121 21.58 -7.47 -5.76
C ASP A 121 20.24 -6.77 -5.49
N ASP A 122 19.14 -7.54 -5.39
CA ASP A 122 17.82 -6.98 -5.09
C ASP A 122 17.78 -6.42 -3.67
N LEU A 123 17.10 -5.26 -3.49
CA LEU A 123 17.00 -4.59 -2.20
C LEU A 123 16.41 -5.48 -1.09
N GLY A 124 15.47 -6.37 -1.42
CA GLY A 124 14.89 -7.29 -0.45
C GLY A 124 15.87 -8.34 0.09
N CYS A 125 16.92 -8.67 -0.67
CA CYS A 125 17.97 -9.60 -0.25
C CYS A 125 19.04 -8.95 0.62
N GLN A 126 19.05 -7.63 0.76
CA GLN A 126 20.07 -6.95 1.55
C GLN A 126 19.78 -7.11 3.06
N PRO A 127 20.83 -7.25 3.89
CA PRO A 127 20.66 -7.31 5.34
C PRO A 127 20.16 -5.96 5.86
N LEU A 128 19.24 -6.00 6.84
CA LEU A 128 18.70 -4.78 7.42
C LEU A 128 19.79 -4.06 8.22
N THR A 129 20.02 -2.79 7.90
CA THR A 129 20.95 -1.93 8.66
C THR A 129 20.23 -1.36 9.88
N ASN A 130 20.83 -1.47 11.07
CA ASN A 130 20.27 -0.99 12.35
C ASN A 130 18.88 -1.57 12.66
N PRO A 131 18.73 -2.91 12.78
CA PRO A 131 17.47 -3.50 13.19
C PRO A 131 17.05 -3.01 14.60
N PRO A 132 15.75 -3.06 14.92
CA PRO A 132 15.28 -2.82 16.29
C PRO A 132 16.01 -3.77 17.26
N THR A 133 16.26 -3.33 18.50
CA THR A 133 17.05 -4.08 19.50
C THR A 133 16.54 -5.48 19.84
N ASN A 134 15.31 -5.80 19.43
CA ASN A 134 14.66 -7.09 19.70
C ASN A 134 14.84 -8.11 18.57
N ILE A 135 15.45 -7.73 17.44
CA ILE A 135 15.61 -8.60 16.28
C ILE A 135 17.07 -8.59 15.84
N ASP A 136 17.70 -9.75 15.91
CA ASP A 136 19.09 -9.94 15.50
C ASP A 136 19.12 -10.66 14.15
N HIS A 137 19.95 -10.18 13.23
CA HIS A 137 20.18 -10.76 11.89
C HIS A 137 18.93 -11.05 11.04
N ILE A 138 18.36 -10.01 10.42
CA ILE A 138 17.26 -10.16 9.44
C ILE A 138 17.54 -9.44 8.12
N THR A 139 16.94 -9.92 7.05
CA THR A 139 16.91 -9.26 5.74
C THR A 139 15.78 -8.24 5.64
N ILE A 140 15.88 -7.33 4.65
CA ILE A 140 14.82 -6.36 4.37
C ILE A 140 13.50 -7.05 4.03
N LYS A 141 13.54 -8.11 3.20
CA LYS A 141 12.34 -8.90 2.86
C LYS A 141 11.67 -9.48 4.10
N GLU A 142 12.44 -10.15 4.96
CA GLU A 142 11.90 -10.77 6.17
C GLU A 142 11.31 -9.73 7.12
N TYR A 143 11.97 -8.58 7.28
CA TYR A 143 11.44 -7.49 8.09
C TYR A 143 10.10 -6.98 7.55
N VAL A 144 10.02 -6.74 6.24
CA VAL A 144 8.82 -6.19 5.60
C VAL A 144 7.65 -7.17 5.64
N GLU A 145 7.91 -8.46 5.43
CA GLU A 145 6.87 -9.50 5.46
C GLU A 145 6.40 -9.83 6.88
N SER A 146 7.27 -9.76 7.88
CA SER A 146 6.91 -10.07 9.28
C SER A 146 6.28 -8.89 10.02
N THR A 147 6.78 -7.67 9.81
CA THR A 147 6.36 -6.49 10.57
C THR A 147 5.17 -5.79 9.92
N PHE A 148 5.22 -5.58 8.59
CA PHE A 148 4.18 -4.87 7.85
C PHE A 148 3.19 -5.81 7.14
N GLU A 149 3.44 -7.12 7.15
CA GLU A 149 2.65 -8.14 6.45
C GLU A 149 2.56 -7.92 4.93
N TYR A 150 3.55 -7.22 4.34
CA TYR A 150 3.59 -6.91 2.91
C TYR A 150 4.33 -8.00 2.13
N LYS A 151 3.61 -9.08 1.81
CA LYS A 151 4.15 -10.29 1.17
C LYS A 151 4.29 -10.17 -0.34
N HIS A 152 5.41 -10.65 -0.89
CA HIS A 152 5.64 -10.65 -2.33
C HIS A 152 4.64 -11.53 -3.09
N ASN A 153 4.30 -12.70 -2.53
CA ASN A 153 3.37 -13.66 -3.15
C ASN A 153 1.93 -13.13 -3.26
N GLU A 154 1.59 -12.06 -2.54
CA GLU A 154 0.23 -11.53 -2.46
C GLU A 154 -0.02 -10.33 -3.40
N ILE A 155 1.01 -9.89 -4.16
CA ILE A 155 0.93 -8.73 -5.05
C ILE A 155 -0.27 -8.81 -6.00
N TRP A 156 -0.44 -9.94 -6.69
CA TRP A 156 -1.53 -10.11 -7.67
C TRP A 156 -2.92 -10.15 -7.02
N ARG A 157 -3.03 -10.79 -5.85
CA ARG A 157 -4.28 -10.78 -5.07
C ARG A 157 -4.63 -9.36 -4.65
N ASN A 158 -3.66 -8.59 -4.17
CA ASN A 158 -3.84 -7.20 -3.77
C ASN A 158 -4.25 -6.32 -4.96
N PHE A 159 -3.66 -6.53 -6.15
CA PHE A 159 -4.09 -5.82 -7.37
C PHE A 159 -5.57 -6.08 -7.69
N GLY A 160 -6.01 -7.35 -7.62
CA GLY A 160 -7.40 -7.71 -7.82
C GLY A 160 -8.34 -7.03 -6.80
N ILE A 161 -7.93 -6.95 -5.54
CA ILE A 161 -8.71 -6.28 -4.48
C ILE A 161 -8.81 -4.76 -4.75
N VAL A 162 -7.72 -4.09 -5.14
CA VAL A 162 -7.74 -2.66 -5.49
C VAL A 162 -8.71 -2.39 -6.64
N LEU A 163 -8.65 -3.20 -7.70
CA LEU A 163 -9.58 -3.08 -8.84
C LEU A 163 -11.04 -3.30 -8.42
N LEU A 164 -11.30 -4.29 -7.56
CA LEU A 164 -12.63 -4.53 -7.02
C LEU A 164 -13.17 -3.31 -6.27
N PHE A 165 -12.37 -2.70 -5.39
CA PHE A 165 -12.76 -1.48 -4.69
C PHE A 165 -13.02 -0.31 -5.63
N ILE A 166 -12.21 -0.12 -6.67
CA ILE A 166 -12.42 0.92 -7.69
C ILE A 166 -13.78 0.74 -8.37
N VAL A 167 -14.13 -0.49 -8.76
CA VAL A 167 -15.42 -0.80 -9.38
C VAL A 167 -16.57 -0.54 -8.41
N ILE A 168 -16.47 -1.01 -7.16
CA ILE A 168 -17.48 -0.79 -6.12
C ILE A 168 -17.71 0.70 -5.88
N LEU A 169 -16.65 1.48 -5.66
CA LEU A 169 -16.75 2.92 -5.46
C LEU A 169 -17.39 3.62 -6.65
N ARG A 170 -17.05 3.19 -7.87
CA ARG A 170 -17.63 3.74 -9.09
C ARG A 170 -19.12 3.46 -9.19
N LEU A 171 -19.56 2.23 -8.89
CA LEU A 171 -20.96 1.86 -8.87
C LEU A 171 -21.73 2.62 -7.79
N MET A 172 -21.18 2.73 -6.59
CA MET A 172 -21.78 3.52 -5.50
C MET A 172 -21.92 4.99 -5.90
N ALA A 173 -20.91 5.59 -6.53
CA ALA A 173 -20.97 6.98 -6.99
C ALA A 173 -22.08 7.19 -8.03
N LEU A 174 -22.25 6.25 -8.96
CA LEU A 174 -23.34 6.28 -9.95
C LEU A 174 -24.72 6.13 -9.30
N LEU A 175 -24.84 5.27 -8.29
CA LEU A 175 -26.08 5.12 -7.53
C LEU A 175 -26.42 6.39 -6.75
N SER A 176 -25.43 7.01 -6.09
CA SER A 176 -25.60 8.29 -5.42
C SER A 176 -26.11 9.36 -6.38
N LEU A 177 -25.49 9.51 -7.56
CA LEU A 177 -25.97 10.45 -8.58
C LEU A 177 -27.41 10.19 -9.04
N ARG A 178 -27.81 8.93 -9.13
CA ARG A 178 -29.15 8.55 -9.61
C ARG A 178 -30.23 8.78 -8.56
N PHE A 179 -29.96 8.47 -7.30
CA PHE A 179 -30.97 8.43 -6.24
C PHE A 179 -30.91 9.63 -5.28
N ILE A 180 -29.74 10.26 -5.13
CA ILE A 180 -29.54 11.42 -4.25
C ILE A 180 -29.61 12.68 -5.10
N ASN A 181 -30.73 13.40 -5.02
CA ASN A 181 -30.91 14.66 -5.72
C ASN A 181 -31.01 15.82 -4.72
N HIS A 182 -29.90 16.49 -4.49
CA HIS A 182 -29.82 17.69 -3.64
C HIS A 182 -30.30 18.97 -4.34
N GLN A 183 -30.69 18.90 -5.62
CA GLN A 183 -31.16 20.06 -6.39
C GLN A 183 -32.68 20.27 -6.32
N LYS A 184 -33.45 19.42 -5.64
CA LYS A 184 -34.85 19.71 -5.32
C LYS A 184 -34.93 20.60 -4.07
N LYS A 185 -34.86 21.91 -4.29
CA LYS A 185 -35.54 22.90 -3.46
C LYS A 185 -36.74 23.43 -4.22
#